data_AF-A0A7V8SY48-F1
#
_entry.id   AF-A0A7V8SY48-F1
#
_cell.length_a   1.000
_cell.length_b   1.000
_cell.length_c   1.000
_cell.angle_alpha   90.00
_cell.angle_beta   90.00
_cell.angle_gamma   90.00
#
_symmetry.space_group_name_H-M   'P 1'
#
loop_
_entity.id
_entity.type
_entity.pdbx_description
1 polymer ?
#
loop_
_entity_poly.entity_id
_entity_poly.type
_entity_poly.pdbx_seq_one_letter_code
_entity_poly.pdbx_strand_id
1 'polypeptide(L)'
;SATPSNLVPWVKKGVEDWQAAFEAAGFKNAIVAKPAPTADQDPEFDPEDVRYSVIRWLPSTIENAQGPYISDPRTGEILNADIQVFHNVMNLVRDWYFVQVGPLDARAQKLPLPDELMGRLIEHVIAHEVGHTLGFQHNMKASSMYPQAKVRDRDWVHRMGHTPSIMDYSRFNYVAQPEDKIDVADLVPGVGPYDIWATHWGYASIANAQTSDAEKPTLDAWARAQDQTPWYRFSTANSAGSDPGEETEAVGDADAIRSTALGVKNLERVAKLLMPATAYKLGDPYEDLAELYGRMLGQWTLEMGHVAQIVGGFDSQQKAIGQKGRIFTPVGKVRQQEAVKFLLDNAFVTPKWAVDADILRRIEPVGVLSRIRNAQTTVMNSLLSSPRFARLIEQEALDGPRAYTASELLASVRRGLWKEL
;
A
#
# COMPACT_ATOMS: atom_id res chain seq x y z
N SER A 1 -0.35 28.78 -11.64
CA SER A 1 -0.26 27.51 -10.90
C SER A 1 1.17 27.30 -10.44
N ALA A 2 1.37 26.80 -9.21
CA ALA A 2 2.68 26.43 -8.66
C ALA A 2 3.10 24.99 -9.03
N THR A 3 2.20 24.20 -9.64
CA THR A 3 2.50 22.86 -10.12
C THR A 3 3.57 22.90 -11.22
N PRO A 4 4.64 22.08 -11.15
CA PRO A 4 5.62 21.98 -12.23
C PRO A 4 4.95 21.67 -13.57
N SER A 5 5.31 22.42 -14.61
CA SER A 5 4.60 22.38 -15.91
C SER A 5 4.66 21.00 -16.58
N ASN A 6 5.77 20.27 -16.41
CA ASN A 6 5.93 18.90 -16.89
C ASN A 6 5.03 17.89 -16.17
N LEU A 7 4.58 18.19 -14.94
CA LEU A 7 3.69 17.32 -14.16
C LEU A 7 2.21 17.61 -14.38
N VAL A 8 1.83 18.79 -14.91
CA VAL A 8 0.42 19.16 -15.13
C VAL A 8 -0.38 18.10 -15.91
N PRO A 9 0.12 17.51 -17.02
CA PRO A 9 -0.62 16.47 -17.74
C PRO A 9 -0.91 15.23 -16.88
N TRP A 10 0.06 14.84 -16.04
CA TRP A 10 -0.03 13.67 -15.17
C TRP A 10 -0.98 13.90 -13.99
N VAL A 11 -0.96 15.10 -13.41
CA VAL A 11 -1.91 15.51 -12.37
C VAL A 11 -3.34 15.48 -12.91
N LYS A 12 -3.56 16.00 -14.14
CA LYS A 12 -4.87 15.92 -14.79
C LYS A 12 -5.32 14.47 -15.00
N LYS A 13 -4.40 13.61 -15.46
CA LYS A 13 -4.69 12.20 -15.69
C LYS A 13 -5.08 11.48 -14.40
N GLY A 14 -4.40 11.71 -13.28
CA GLY A 14 -4.74 11.08 -12.00
C GLY A 14 -6.16 11.41 -11.51
N VAL A 15 -6.65 12.63 -11.79
CA VAL A 15 -8.06 13.00 -11.56
C VAL A 15 -9.00 12.25 -12.51
N GLU A 16 -8.64 12.19 -13.78
CA GLU A 16 -9.46 11.62 -14.84
C GLU A 16 -9.46 10.08 -14.84
N ASP A 17 -8.53 9.42 -14.15
CA ASP A 17 -8.50 7.96 -13.97
C ASP A 17 -9.77 7.44 -13.25
N TRP A 18 -10.43 8.28 -12.44
CA TRP A 18 -11.71 7.96 -11.79
C TRP A 18 -12.93 8.06 -12.71
N GLN A 19 -12.79 8.56 -13.95
CA GLN A 19 -13.93 8.66 -14.87
C GLN A 19 -14.60 7.31 -15.11
N ALA A 20 -13.81 6.23 -15.27
CA ALA A 20 -14.36 4.90 -15.50
C ALA A 20 -15.27 4.42 -14.35
N ALA A 21 -14.93 4.76 -13.10
CA ALA A 21 -15.74 4.43 -11.93
C ALA A 21 -17.07 5.19 -11.93
N PHE A 22 -17.05 6.49 -12.26
CA PHE A 22 -18.28 7.29 -12.37
C PHE A 22 -19.15 6.90 -13.57
N GLU A 23 -18.54 6.54 -14.70
CA GLU A 23 -19.26 6.01 -15.87
C GLU A 23 -19.99 4.71 -15.52
N ALA A 24 -19.33 3.81 -14.78
CA ALA A 24 -19.95 2.59 -14.29
C ALA A 24 -21.09 2.86 -13.28
N ALA A 25 -21.01 3.97 -12.53
CA ALA A 25 -22.08 4.45 -11.65
C ALA A 25 -23.21 5.19 -12.38
N GLY A 26 -23.13 5.34 -13.72
CA GLY A 26 -24.18 5.92 -14.56
C GLY A 26 -24.03 7.40 -14.88
N PHE A 27 -22.90 8.01 -14.52
CA PHE A 27 -22.62 9.41 -14.82
C PHE A 27 -21.83 9.59 -16.12
N LYS A 28 -21.78 10.81 -16.64
CA LYS A 28 -20.92 11.20 -17.76
C LYS A 28 -20.22 12.50 -17.42
N ASN A 29 -18.92 12.60 -17.71
CA ASN A 29 -18.11 13.78 -17.43
C ASN A 29 -18.18 14.22 -15.95
N ALA A 30 -18.29 13.25 -15.02
CA ALA A 30 -18.49 13.53 -13.60
C ALA A 30 -17.24 14.12 -12.92
N ILE A 31 -16.05 13.72 -13.39
CA ILE A 31 -14.78 14.12 -12.82
C ILE A 31 -13.82 14.50 -13.96
N VAL A 32 -13.44 15.78 -14.01
CA VAL A 32 -12.63 16.35 -15.09
C VAL A 32 -11.66 17.36 -14.51
N ALA A 33 -10.37 17.22 -14.82
CA ALA A 33 -9.37 18.19 -14.41
C ALA A 33 -9.21 19.31 -15.44
N LYS A 34 -9.08 20.54 -14.96
CA LYS A 34 -8.82 21.72 -15.80
C LYS A 34 -7.64 22.51 -15.22
N PRO A 35 -6.81 23.13 -16.08
CA PRO A 35 -5.90 24.18 -15.61
C PRO A 35 -6.70 25.26 -14.89
N ALA A 36 -6.10 25.89 -13.88
CA ALA A 36 -6.66 27.10 -13.28
C ALA A 36 -6.93 28.14 -14.40
N PRO A 37 -8.08 28.81 -14.38
CA PRO A 37 -8.41 29.81 -15.39
C PRO A 37 -7.42 30.97 -15.34
N THR A 38 -7.20 31.62 -16.49
CA THR A 38 -6.51 32.90 -16.53
C THR A 38 -7.42 34.01 -16.02
N ALA A 39 -6.87 35.16 -15.63
CA ALA A 39 -7.66 36.32 -15.23
C ALA A 39 -8.64 36.80 -16.32
N ASP A 40 -8.31 36.58 -17.60
CA ASP A 40 -9.23 36.87 -18.73
C ASP A 40 -10.37 35.86 -18.85
N GLN A 41 -10.17 34.62 -18.38
CA GLN A 41 -11.18 33.56 -18.41
C GLN A 41 -12.13 33.64 -17.22
N ASP A 42 -11.58 33.91 -16.03
CA ASP A 42 -12.34 34.14 -14.80
C ASP A 42 -11.56 35.10 -13.88
N PRO A 43 -11.90 36.41 -13.86
CA PRO A 43 -11.21 37.38 -13.02
C PRO A 43 -11.51 37.22 -11.52
N GLU A 44 -12.58 36.50 -11.18
CA GLU A 44 -13.00 36.24 -9.80
C GLU A 44 -12.51 34.87 -9.30
N PHE A 45 -11.69 34.17 -10.07
CA PHE A 45 -11.10 32.91 -9.63
C PHE A 45 -10.16 33.13 -8.45
N ASP A 46 -10.51 32.52 -7.32
CA ASP A 46 -9.66 32.40 -6.14
C ASP A 46 -9.55 30.90 -5.79
N PRO A 47 -8.33 30.35 -5.62
CA PRO A 47 -8.18 28.97 -5.16
C PRO A 47 -8.79 28.69 -3.77
N GLU A 48 -9.07 29.71 -2.96
CA GLU A 48 -9.75 29.59 -1.66
C GLU A 48 -11.28 29.69 -1.76
N ASP A 49 -11.84 29.84 -2.96
CA ASP A 49 -13.28 29.87 -3.17
C ASP A 49 -13.87 28.45 -3.12
N VAL A 50 -14.88 28.24 -2.27
CA VAL A 50 -15.58 26.95 -2.09
C VAL A 50 -16.10 26.37 -3.42
N ARG A 51 -16.40 27.21 -4.42
CA ARG A 51 -16.85 26.79 -5.75
C ARG A 51 -15.81 26.00 -6.54
N TYR A 52 -14.53 26.10 -6.17
CA TYR A 52 -13.43 25.48 -6.88
C TYR A 52 -12.67 24.49 -5.97
N SER A 53 -12.73 23.22 -6.32
CA SER A 53 -11.80 22.23 -5.77
C SER A 53 -10.48 22.30 -6.53
N VAL A 54 -9.36 22.49 -5.84
CA VAL A 54 -8.05 22.70 -6.47
C VAL A 54 -6.99 21.72 -5.99
N ILE A 55 -6.01 21.46 -6.85
CA ILE A 55 -4.79 20.73 -6.50
C ILE A 55 -3.67 21.73 -6.32
N ARG A 56 -3.12 21.82 -5.11
CA ARG A 56 -2.13 22.81 -4.69
C ARG A 56 -0.77 22.14 -4.54
N TRP A 57 0.23 22.65 -5.25
CA TRP A 57 1.61 22.22 -5.11
C TRP A 57 2.34 23.09 -4.09
N LEU A 58 2.84 22.48 -3.01
CA LEU A 58 3.38 23.19 -1.85
C LEU A 58 4.88 22.95 -1.69
N PRO A 59 5.70 24.00 -1.43
CA PRO A 59 7.13 23.87 -1.18
C PRO A 59 7.37 23.36 0.27
N SER A 60 7.12 22.08 0.50
CA SER A 60 7.27 21.42 1.80
C SER A 60 8.34 20.34 1.73
N THR A 61 9.14 20.23 2.80
CA THR A 61 10.15 19.18 2.96
C THR A 61 9.56 17.84 3.40
N ILE A 62 8.26 17.81 3.74
CA ILE A 62 7.54 16.59 4.10
C ILE A 62 7.27 15.77 2.84
N GLU A 63 7.61 14.50 2.91
CA GLU A 63 7.35 13.49 1.88
C GLU A 63 5.90 12.99 1.96
N ASN A 64 4.92 13.78 1.51
CA ASN A 64 3.52 13.35 1.56
C ASN A 64 2.60 14.11 0.58
N ALA A 65 1.39 13.61 0.39
CA ALA A 65 0.26 14.36 -0.14
C ALA A 65 -0.96 14.17 0.79
N GLN A 66 -1.96 15.04 0.67
CA GLN A 66 -3.20 14.94 1.43
C GLN A 66 -4.39 15.40 0.58
N GLY A 67 -5.47 14.63 0.56
CA GLY A 67 -6.74 14.97 -0.09
C GLY A 67 -7.86 15.24 0.92
N PRO A 68 -7.81 16.36 1.68
CA PRO A 68 -8.91 16.75 2.56
C PRO A 68 -10.13 17.17 1.74
N TYR A 69 -11.30 17.03 2.37
CA TYR A 69 -12.57 17.51 1.82
C TYR A 69 -13.44 18.12 2.93
N ILE A 70 -14.36 18.99 2.53
CA ILE A 70 -15.37 19.60 3.39
C ILE A 70 -16.73 19.04 2.97
N SER A 71 -17.46 18.44 3.90
CA SER A 71 -18.80 17.89 3.66
C SER A 71 -19.86 18.61 4.48
N ASP A 72 -21.07 18.76 3.93
CA ASP A 72 -22.24 19.16 4.73
C ASP A 72 -22.59 18.02 5.71
N PRO A 73 -22.55 18.25 7.04
CA PRO A 73 -22.78 17.19 8.02
C PRO A 73 -24.24 16.66 8.03
N ARG A 74 -25.18 17.34 7.35
CA ARG A 74 -26.59 16.96 7.30
C ARG A 74 -26.88 16.01 6.14
N THR A 75 -26.22 16.21 5.00
CA THR A 75 -26.48 15.49 3.76
C THR A 75 -25.34 14.54 3.36
N GLY A 76 -24.12 14.79 3.86
CA GLY A 76 -22.90 14.10 3.42
C GLY A 76 -22.35 14.63 2.08
N GLU A 77 -22.97 15.63 1.48
CA GLU A 77 -22.52 16.23 0.22
C GLU A 77 -21.13 16.84 0.38
N ILE A 78 -20.20 16.48 -0.51
CA ILE A 78 -18.87 17.07 -0.57
C ILE A 78 -18.99 18.44 -1.24
N LEU A 79 -18.74 19.50 -0.48
CA LEU A 79 -18.89 20.88 -0.92
C LEU A 79 -17.63 21.40 -1.61
N ASN A 80 -16.46 20.95 -1.15
CA ASN A 80 -15.17 21.39 -1.65
C ASN A 80 -14.07 20.39 -1.27
N ALA A 81 -13.04 20.26 -2.10
CA ALA A 81 -11.84 19.48 -1.81
C ALA A 81 -10.56 20.17 -2.31
N ASP A 82 -9.55 20.23 -1.45
CA ASP A 82 -8.28 20.91 -1.71
C ASP A 82 -7.12 19.93 -1.53
N ILE A 83 -6.70 19.29 -2.62
CA ILE A 83 -5.57 18.35 -2.57
C ILE A 83 -4.29 19.15 -2.37
N GLN A 84 -3.53 18.78 -1.35
CA GLN A 84 -2.23 19.37 -1.03
C GLN A 84 -1.13 18.39 -1.40
N VAL A 85 -0.31 18.76 -2.38
CA VAL A 85 0.81 17.95 -2.85
C VAL A 85 2.10 18.59 -2.36
N PHE A 86 2.81 17.93 -1.44
CA PHE A 86 4.09 18.45 -0.96
C PHE A 86 5.18 18.11 -1.96
N HIS A 87 6.04 19.07 -2.28
CA HIS A 87 7.07 18.89 -3.31
C HIS A 87 7.94 17.66 -3.09
N ASN A 88 8.31 17.36 -1.83
CA ASN A 88 9.14 16.22 -1.50
C ASN A 88 8.44 14.85 -1.63
N VAL A 89 7.15 14.77 -1.96
CA VAL A 89 6.51 13.51 -2.35
C VAL A 89 7.25 12.84 -3.53
N MET A 90 7.92 13.62 -4.38
CA MET A 90 8.74 13.10 -5.48
C MET A 90 9.88 12.19 -4.99
N ASN A 91 10.51 12.51 -3.84
CA ASN A 91 11.56 11.66 -3.26
C ASN A 91 10.97 10.35 -2.76
N LEU A 92 9.81 10.40 -2.11
CA LEU A 92 9.12 9.23 -1.60
C LEU A 92 8.79 8.22 -2.70
N VAL A 93 8.15 8.70 -3.77
CA VAL A 93 7.75 7.81 -4.87
C VAL A 93 8.94 7.33 -5.68
N ARG A 94 10.00 8.16 -5.83
CA ARG A 94 11.29 7.74 -6.40
C ARG A 94 11.84 6.53 -5.66
N ASP A 95 11.93 6.66 -4.34
CA ASP A 95 12.55 5.65 -3.48
C ASP A 95 11.72 4.38 -3.41
N TRP A 96 10.41 4.50 -3.23
CA TRP A 96 9.48 3.38 -3.28
C TRP A 96 9.59 2.64 -4.59
N TYR A 97 9.51 3.32 -5.74
CA TYR A 97 9.58 2.66 -7.04
C TYR A 97 10.92 1.95 -7.24
N PHE A 98 12.02 2.60 -6.84
CA PHE A 98 13.36 2.00 -6.91
C PHE A 98 13.46 0.71 -6.09
N VAL A 99 13.08 0.73 -4.81
CA VAL A 99 13.26 -0.42 -3.90
C VAL A 99 12.23 -1.52 -4.11
N GLN A 100 11.05 -1.21 -4.65
CA GLN A 100 9.97 -2.18 -4.86
C GLN A 100 10.07 -2.85 -6.24
N VAL A 101 10.31 -2.07 -7.30
CA VAL A 101 10.22 -2.57 -8.69
C VAL A 101 11.35 -2.11 -9.62
N GLY A 102 12.35 -1.38 -9.13
CA GLY A 102 13.51 -0.94 -9.91
C GLY A 102 14.24 -2.04 -10.71
N PRO A 103 14.37 -3.28 -10.20
CA PRO A 103 14.93 -4.39 -10.98
C PRO A 103 14.13 -4.79 -12.23
N LEU A 104 12.85 -4.42 -12.31
CA LEU A 104 11.95 -4.78 -13.41
C LEU A 104 11.84 -3.69 -14.48
N ASP A 105 12.26 -2.46 -14.16
CA ASP A 105 12.19 -1.31 -15.06
C ASP A 105 13.57 -0.65 -15.25
N ALA A 106 14.13 -0.79 -16.46
CA ALA A 106 15.44 -0.22 -16.79
C ALA A 106 15.51 1.31 -16.59
N ARG A 107 14.38 2.01 -16.68
CA ARG A 107 14.30 3.48 -16.47
C ARG A 107 14.59 3.86 -15.02
N ALA A 108 14.40 2.95 -14.07
CA ALA A 108 14.64 3.18 -12.65
C ALA A 108 16.05 2.81 -12.16
N GLN A 109 16.89 2.25 -13.02
CA GLN A 109 18.22 1.75 -12.62
C GLN A 109 19.30 2.84 -12.58
N LYS A 110 18.92 4.11 -12.73
CA LYS A 110 19.80 5.27 -12.69
C LYS A 110 19.03 6.51 -12.26
N LEU A 111 19.55 7.26 -11.28
CA LEU A 111 18.94 8.51 -10.83
C LEU A 111 19.51 9.74 -11.56
N PRO A 112 18.76 10.83 -11.78
CA PRO A 112 17.32 10.96 -11.48
C PRO A 112 16.48 10.10 -12.43
N LEU A 113 15.28 9.72 -11.98
CA LEU A 113 14.31 9.04 -12.83
C LEU A 113 13.91 9.92 -14.02
N PRO A 114 13.61 9.35 -15.20
CA PRO A 114 13.09 10.13 -16.32
C PRO A 114 11.78 10.84 -15.96
N ASP A 115 11.57 12.05 -16.50
CA ASP A 115 10.36 12.87 -16.27
C ASP A 115 9.05 12.12 -16.53
N GLU A 116 9.01 11.28 -17.56
CA GLU A 116 7.83 10.47 -17.89
C GLU A 116 7.52 9.46 -16.77
N LEU A 117 8.54 8.78 -16.25
CA LEU A 117 8.38 7.84 -15.15
C LEU A 117 7.94 8.59 -13.89
N MET A 118 8.63 9.68 -13.54
CA MET A 118 8.24 10.50 -12.38
C MET A 118 6.80 11.03 -12.50
N GLY A 119 6.40 11.48 -13.69
CA GLY A 119 5.03 11.88 -14.00
C GLY A 119 4.03 10.76 -13.72
N ARG A 120 4.28 9.54 -14.18
CA ARG A 120 3.43 8.37 -13.90
C ARG A 120 3.33 8.06 -12.40
N LEU A 121 4.41 8.23 -11.64
CA LEU A 121 4.36 8.02 -10.18
C LEU A 121 3.53 9.10 -9.47
N ILE A 122 3.62 10.35 -9.93
CA ILE A 122 2.79 11.44 -9.43
C ILE A 122 1.32 11.24 -9.80
N GLU A 123 1.02 10.80 -11.02
CA GLU A 123 -0.35 10.42 -11.42
C GLU A 123 -0.98 9.43 -10.43
N HIS A 124 -0.24 8.39 -10.02
CA HIS A 124 -0.69 7.42 -9.03
C HIS A 124 -1.03 8.07 -7.67
N VAL A 125 -0.17 8.94 -7.15
CA VAL A 125 -0.44 9.67 -5.89
C VAL A 125 -1.68 10.54 -6.04
N ILE A 126 -1.79 11.29 -7.14
CA ILE A 126 -2.96 12.15 -7.37
C ILE A 126 -4.25 11.34 -7.45
N ALA A 127 -4.24 10.20 -8.14
CA ALA A 127 -5.42 9.33 -8.21
C ALA A 127 -5.81 8.79 -6.82
N HIS A 128 -4.84 8.48 -5.95
CA HIS A 128 -5.12 8.11 -4.56
C HIS A 128 -5.75 9.26 -3.77
N GLU A 129 -5.16 10.46 -3.82
CA GLU A 129 -5.71 11.62 -3.10
C GLU A 129 -7.09 12.03 -3.61
N VAL A 130 -7.34 11.91 -4.92
CA VAL A 130 -8.68 12.13 -5.50
C VAL A 130 -9.68 11.17 -4.87
N GLY A 131 -9.34 9.91 -4.65
CA GLY A 131 -10.23 8.97 -3.96
C GLY A 131 -10.63 9.45 -2.56
N HIS A 132 -9.73 10.07 -1.80
CA HIS A 132 -10.09 10.73 -0.54
C HIS A 132 -11.05 11.91 -0.72
N THR A 133 -10.85 12.72 -1.75
CA THR A 133 -11.78 13.82 -2.07
C THR A 133 -13.17 13.34 -2.47
N LEU A 134 -13.30 12.08 -2.89
CA LEU A 134 -14.56 11.39 -3.17
C LEU A 134 -15.14 10.69 -1.92
N GLY A 135 -14.57 10.94 -0.73
CA GLY A 135 -15.04 10.37 0.53
C GLY A 135 -14.62 8.91 0.77
N PHE A 136 -13.71 8.36 -0.05
CA PHE A 136 -13.19 7.01 0.18
C PHE A 136 -12.10 7.00 1.25
N GLN A 137 -12.22 6.06 2.18
CA GLN A 137 -11.20 5.76 3.16
C GLN A 137 -10.19 4.76 2.60
N HIS A 138 -9.04 4.65 3.26
CA HIS A 138 -8.10 3.60 2.93
C HIS A 138 -8.72 2.21 3.07
N ASN A 139 -8.58 1.38 2.05
CA ASN A 139 -8.99 -0.02 2.12
C ASN A 139 -7.77 -0.93 2.31
N MET A 140 -7.28 -1.03 3.54
CA MET A 140 -6.10 -1.87 3.83
C MET A 140 -6.36 -3.37 3.66
N LYS A 141 -7.62 -3.78 3.46
CA LYS A 141 -7.99 -5.17 3.21
C LYS A 141 -7.79 -5.59 1.75
N ALA A 142 -7.74 -4.65 0.80
CA ALA A 142 -7.94 -4.96 -0.61
C ALA A 142 -6.87 -5.89 -1.17
N SER A 143 -5.61 -5.64 -0.87
CA SER A 143 -4.41 -6.36 -1.31
C SER A 143 -4.45 -7.85 -0.97
N SER A 144 -5.06 -8.21 0.17
CA SER A 144 -5.20 -9.60 0.59
C SER A 144 -6.37 -10.33 -0.07
N MET A 145 -7.23 -9.62 -0.82
CA MET A 145 -8.41 -10.21 -1.45
C MET A 145 -8.14 -10.82 -2.83
N TYR A 146 -6.98 -10.55 -3.42
CA TYR A 146 -6.52 -11.27 -4.61
C TYR A 146 -5.70 -12.50 -4.23
N PRO A 147 -5.91 -13.66 -4.89
CA PRO A 147 -5.03 -14.81 -4.71
C PRO A 147 -3.58 -14.42 -5.02
N GLN A 148 -2.65 -14.79 -4.14
CA GLN A 148 -1.24 -14.41 -4.27
C GLN A 148 -0.60 -14.77 -5.62
N ALA A 149 -0.99 -15.90 -6.22
CA ALA A 149 -0.47 -16.30 -7.52
C ALA A 149 -0.95 -15.40 -8.67
N LYS A 150 -2.09 -14.70 -8.51
CA LYS A 150 -2.69 -13.86 -9.54
C LYS A 150 -2.06 -12.48 -9.64
N VAL A 151 -1.51 -11.95 -8.55
CA VAL A 151 -0.79 -10.67 -8.59
C VAL A 151 0.55 -10.74 -9.33
N ARG A 152 0.93 -11.91 -9.85
CA ARG A 152 2.09 -12.16 -10.72
C ARG A 152 1.72 -12.62 -12.13
N ASP A 153 0.44 -12.86 -12.38
CA ASP A 153 -0.06 -13.33 -13.67
C ASP A 153 -0.24 -12.11 -14.57
N ARG A 154 0.54 -12.03 -15.65
CA ARG A 154 0.58 -10.87 -16.55
C ARG A 154 -0.81 -10.46 -17.05
N ASP A 155 -1.59 -11.42 -17.55
CA ASP A 155 -2.91 -11.14 -18.12
C ASP A 155 -3.92 -10.77 -17.03
N TRP A 156 -3.78 -11.33 -15.83
CA TRP A 156 -4.56 -10.91 -14.68
C TRP A 156 -4.25 -9.47 -14.29
N VAL A 157 -2.98 -9.15 -14.04
CA VAL A 157 -2.56 -7.83 -13.55
C VAL A 157 -2.92 -6.74 -14.57
N HIS A 158 -2.73 -7.00 -15.87
CA HIS A 158 -3.13 -6.06 -16.91
C HIS A 158 -4.62 -5.68 -16.88
N ARG A 159 -5.50 -6.63 -16.52
CA ARG A 159 -6.96 -6.40 -16.50
C ARG A 159 -7.49 -5.97 -15.14
N MET A 160 -6.89 -6.48 -14.06
CA MET A 160 -7.44 -6.43 -12.70
C MET A 160 -6.60 -5.57 -11.75
N GLY A 161 -5.39 -5.16 -12.17
CA GLY A 161 -4.34 -4.67 -11.27
C GLY A 161 -3.79 -5.76 -10.36
N HIS A 162 -2.79 -5.41 -9.54
CA HIS A 162 -2.30 -6.26 -8.45
C HIS A 162 -3.00 -6.00 -7.12
N THR A 163 -3.79 -4.93 -7.03
CA THR A 163 -4.69 -4.63 -5.90
C THR A 163 -6.07 -4.25 -6.42
N PRO A 164 -7.17 -4.62 -5.72
CA PRO A 164 -8.52 -4.23 -6.11
C PRO A 164 -8.82 -2.74 -5.97
N SER A 165 -8.07 -2.02 -5.15
CA SER A 165 -8.34 -0.63 -4.79
C SER A 165 -7.06 0.19 -4.81
N ILE A 166 -7.11 1.36 -5.46
CA ILE A 166 -6.07 2.38 -5.36
C ILE A 166 -6.00 3.00 -3.96
N MET A 167 -7.07 2.88 -3.17
CA MET A 167 -7.12 3.35 -1.78
C MET A 167 -6.40 2.41 -0.81
N ASP A 168 -5.91 1.26 -1.27
CA ASP A 168 -4.97 0.44 -0.53
C ASP A 168 -3.56 1.06 -0.60
N TYR A 169 -2.78 0.90 0.46
CA TYR A 169 -1.35 1.17 0.47
C TYR A 169 -0.52 0.08 -0.23
N SER A 170 -1.12 -0.87 -0.92
CA SER A 170 -0.46 -1.69 -1.93
C SER A 170 0.11 -0.81 -3.04
N ARG A 171 1.35 -0.35 -2.85
CA ARG A 171 2.13 0.52 -3.75
C ARG A 171 2.51 -0.21 -5.03
N PHE A 172 3.79 -0.24 -5.40
CA PHE A 172 4.25 -0.92 -6.61
C PHE A 172 4.34 -2.42 -6.39
N ASN A 173 4.09 -3.20 -7.45
CA ASN A 173 4.00 -4.66 -7.37
C ASN A 173 5.35 -5.34 -7.08
N TYR A 174 5.84 -5.24 -5.84
CA TYR A 174 7.16 -5.74 -5.42
C TYR A 174 7.28 -7.27 -5.39
N VAL A 175 6.17 -8.00 -5.59
CA VAL A 175 6.20 -9.47 -5.68
C VAL A 175 6.43 -9.97 -7.10
N ALA A 176 6.22 -9.12 -8.11
CA ALA A 176 6.48 -9.44 -9.51
C ALA A 176 7.97 -9.77 -9.72
N GLN A 177 8.24 -10.75 -10.58
CA GLN A 177 9.59 -11.21 -10.92
C GLN A 177 9.86 -11.00 -12.41
N PRO A 178 11.14 -10.92 -12.85
CA PRO A 178 11.47 -10.75 -14.27
C PRO A 178 10.84 -11.82 -15.19
N GLU A 179 10.71 -13.06 -14.70
CA GLU A 179 10.09 -14.15 -15.44
C GLU A 179 8.57 -13.98 -15.66
N ASP A 180 7.90 -13.14 -14.87
CA ASP A 180 6.45 -12.90 -14.95
C ASP A 180 6.09 -12.02 -16.16
N LYS A 181 7.04 -11.20 -16.65
CA LYS A 181 6.89 -10.33 -17.83
C LYS A 181 5.67 -9.40 -17.76
N ILE A 182 5.36 -8.93 -16.57
CA ILE A 182 4.35 -7.87 -16.35
C ILE A 182 4.85 -6.60 -17.02
N ASP A 183 3.95 -5.87 -17.68
CA ASP A 183 4.29 -4.58 -18.28
C ASP A 183 4.68 -3.60 -17.17
N VAL A 184 5.69 -2.76 -17.40
CA VAL A 184 6.14 -1.77 -16.42
C VAL A 184 5.01 -0.79 -16.03
N ALA A 185 4.07 -0.52 -16.94
CA ALA A 185 2.89 0.30 -16.64
C ALA A 185 1.94 -0.36 -15.64
N ASP A 186 1.89 -1.69 -15.63
CA ASP A 186 1.01 -2.53 -14.79
C ASP A 186 1.64 -2.85 -13.42
N LEU A 187 2.87 -2.37 -13.16
CA LEU A 187 3.51 -2.44 -11.83
C LEU A 187 3.00 -1.34 -10.88
N VAL A 188 2.35 -0.31 -11.42
CA VAL A 188 1.80 0.83 -10.69
C VAL A 188 0.28 0.64 -10.54
N PRO A 189 -0.27 0.69 -9.32
CA PRO A 189 -1.69 0.46 -9.11
C PRO A 189 -2.51 1.60 -9.71
N GLY A 190 -3.75 1.29 -10.07
CA GLY A 190 -4.73 2.23 -10.59
C GLY A 190 -6.10 1.99 -9.96
N VAL A 191 -7.09 2.77 -10.39
CA VAL A 191 -8.50 2.60 -9.99
C VAL A 191 -8.95 1.19 -10.36
N GLY A 192 -9.26 0.38 -9.35
CA GLY A 192 -9.54 -1.04 -9.49
C GLY A 192 -11.02 -1.40 -9.34
N PRO A 193 -11.36 -2.70 -9.40
CA PRO A 193 -12.75 -3.14 -9.30
C PRO A 193 -13.42 -2.80 -7.96
N TYR A 194 -12.68 -2.73 -6.85
CA TYR A 194 -13.24 -2.27 -5.58
C TYR A 194 -13.66 -0.81 -5.68
N ASP A 195 -12.80 0.04 -6.25
CA ASP A 195 -13.05 1.48 -6.38
C ASP A 195 -14.27 1.74 -7.27
N ILE A 196 -14.36 1.05 -8.41
CA ILE A 196 -15.52 1.12 -9.31
C ILE A 196 -16.81 0.73 -8.58
N TRP A 197 -16.77 -0.38 -7.82
CA TRP A 197 -17.92 -0.84 -7.05
C TRP A 197 -18.28 0.13 -5.91
N ALA A 198 -17.29 0.67 -5.20
CA ALA A 198 -17.48 1.63 -4.12
C ALA A 198 -18.05 2.96 -4.66
N THR A 199 -17.62 3.40 -5.85
CA THR A 199 -18.22 4.56 -6.54
C THR A 199 -19.67 4.30 -6.90
N HIS A 200 -20.00 3.12 -7.44
CA HIS A 200 -21.40 2.78 -7.67
C HIS A 200 -22.20 2.78 -6.35
N TRP A 201 -21.68 2.16 -5.29
CA TRP A 201 -22.38 2.11 -4.00
C TRP A 201 -22.59 3.50 -3.39
N GLY A 202 -21.59 4.39 -3.47
CA GLY A 202 -21.63 5.71 -2.85
C GLY A 202 -22.32 6.80 -3.68
N TYR A 203 -22.37 6.66 -5.01
CA TYR A 203 -22.82 7.73 -5.90
C TYR A 203 -23.99 7.37 -6.82
N ALA A 204 -24.28 6.08 -7.08
CA ALA A 204 -25.36 5.73 -8.00
C ALA A 204 -26.72 6.20 -7.45
N SER A 205 -27.54 6.80 -8.31
CA SER A 205 -28.87 7.29 -7.90
C SER A 205 -29.80 6.14 -7.54
N ILE A 206 -30.39 6.18 -6.34
CA ILE A 206 -31.41 5.22 -5.89
C ILE A 206 -32.80 5.83 -6.13
N ALA A 207 -33.45 5.38 -7.20
CA ALA A 207 -34.76 5.89 -7.57
C ALA A 207 -35.79 5.74 -6.43
N ASN A 208 -36.58 6.80 -6.23
CA ASN A 208 -37.68 6.88 -5.24
C ASN A 208 -37.27 6.92 -3.76
N ALA A 209 -35.98 6.92 -3.43
CA ALA A 209 -35.54 7.24 -2.07
C ALA A 209 -35.56 8.77 -1.88
N GLN A 210 -36.37 9.25 -0.93
CA GLN A 210 -36.50 10.69 -0.62
C GLN A 210 -35.72 11.09 0.64
N THR A 211 -35.15 10.11 1.35
CA THR A 211 -34.34 10.29 2.55
C THR A 211 -33.20 9.28 2.55
N SER A 212 -32.11 9.60 3.23
CA SER A 212 -30.96 8.68 3.40
C SER A 212 -31.37 7.35 4.06
N ASP A 213 -32.34 7.37 4.98
CA ASP A 213 -32.86 6.15 5.59
C ASP A 213 -33.60 5.25 4.59
N ALA A 214 -34.23 5.82 3.56
CA ALA A 214 -34.92 5.06 2.52
C ALA A 214 -33.96 4.36 1.55
N GLU A 215 -32.70 4.81 1.48
CA GLU A 215 -31.66 4.20 0.63
C GLU A 215 -31.08 2.91 1.24
N LYS A 216 -31.12 2.79 2.58
CA LYS A 216 -30.47 1.71 3.34
C LYS A 216 -30.76 0.30 2.82
N PRO A 217 -32.01 -0.11 2.51
CA PRO A 217 -32.27 -1.47 2.01
C PRO A 217 -31.55 -1.78 0.69
N THR A 218 -31.44 -0.79 -0.20
CA THR A 218 -30.75 -0.94 -1.49
C THR A 218 -29.24 -0.96 -1.28
N LEU A 219 -28.71 -0.03 -0.47
CA LEU A 219 -27.28 0.02 -0.13
C LEU A 219 -26.82 -1.25 0.57
N ASP A 220 -27.61 -1.78 1.50
CA ASP A 220 -27.34 -3.05 2.18
C ASP A 220 -27.31 -4.21 1.17
N ALA A 221 -28.28 -4.26 0.25
CA ALA A 221 -28.34 -5.29 -0.79
C ALA A 221 -27.12 -5.23 -1.72
N TRP A 222 -26.70 -4.04 -2.15
CA TRP A 222 -25.47 -3.86 -2.95
C TRP A 222 -24.21 -4.22 -2.17
N ALA A 223 -24.15 -3.86 -0.87
CA ALA A 223 -23.06 -4.21 0.03
C ALA A 223 -22.85 -5.73 0.15
N ARG A 224 -23.90 -6.55 -0.06
CA ARG A 224 -23.80 -8.02 -0.03
C ARG A 224 -22.99 -8.62 -1.16
N ALA A 225 -22.66 -7.87 -2.21
CA ALA A 225 -21.77 -8.34 -3.28
C ALA A 225 -20.42 -8.85 -2.73
N GLN A 226 -19.95 -8.30 -1.60
CA GLN A 226 -18.73 -8.72 -0.90
C GLN A 226 -18.74 -10.17 -0.39
N ASP A 227 -19.92 -10.78 -0.23
CA ASP A 227 -20.02 -12.16 0.24
C ASP A 227 -19.55 -13.15 -0.81
N GLN A 228 -19.83 -12.85 -2.07
CA GLN A 228 -19.49 -13.69 -3.22
C GLN A 228 -18.21 -13.21 -3.90
N THR A 229 -17.88 -11.93 -3.74
CA THR A 229 -16.74 -11.28 -4.39
C THR A 229 -15.76 -10.79 -3.32
N PRO A 230 -14.71 -11.57 -2.98
CA PRO A 230 -13.81 -11.23 -1.89
C PRO A 230 -13.18 -9.85 -2.02
N TRP A 231 -12.84 -9.42 -3.25
CA TRP A 231 -12.23 -8.12 -3.50
C TRP A 231 -13.19 -6.92 -3.42
N TYR A 232 -14.42 -7.11 -2.96
CA TYR A 232 -15.33 -6.04 -2.51
C TYR A 232 -15.35 -5.88 -0.98
N ARG A 233 -14.47 -6.58 -0.26
CA ARG A 233 -14.37 -6.46 1.19
C ARG A 233 -13.52 -5.25 1.58
N PHE A 234 -13.83 -4.74 2.77
CA PHE A 234 -13.17 -3.63 3.41
C PHE A 234 -12.60 -4.06 4.77
N SER A 235 -11.72 -3.24 5.34
CA SER A 235 -11.19 -3.46 6.70
C SER A 235 -12.31 -3.63 7.72
N THR A 236 -12.16 -4.62 8.59
CA THR A 236 -13.16 -5.01 9.57
C THR A 236 -13.05 -4.13 10.81
N ALA A 237 -14.20 -3.59 11.25
CA ALA A 237 -14.23 -2.78 12.46
C ALA A 237 -13.76 -3.58 13.68
N ASN A 238 -12.94 -2.94 14.53
CA ASN A 238 -12.33 -3.54 15.72
C ASN A 238 -11.29 -4.65 15.44
N SER A 239 -10.78 -4.78 14.20
CA SER A 239 -9.65 -5.68 13.94
C SER A 239 -8.41 -5.30 14.75
N ALA A 240 -8.22 -4.01 15.05
CA ALA A 240 -7.17 -3.48 15.93
C ALA A 240 -5.76 -4.02 15.61
N GLY A 241 -5.46 -4.17 14.31
CA GLY A 241 -4.17 -4.70 13.83
C GLY A 241 -3.96 -6.19 14.14
N SER A 242 -5.05 -6.95 14.29
CA SER A 242 -5.00 -8.40 14.47
C SER A 242 -5.17 -9.19 13.17
N ASP A 243 -5.60 -8.54 12.09
CA ASP A 243 -5.79 -9.19 10.80
C ASP A 243 -4.56 -8.99 9.89
N PRO A 244 -3.81 -10.06 9.57
CA PRO A 244 -2.61 -9.95 8.75
C PRO A 244 -2.90 -9.57 7.29
N GLY A 245 -4.16 -9.57 6.85
CA GLY A 245 -4.59 -9.11 5.54
C GLY A 245 -5.08 -7.66 5.54
N GLU A 246 -4.88 -6.90 6.62
CA GLU A 246 -5.19 -5.46 6.73
C GLU A 246 -3.92 -4.62 6.94
N GLU A 247 -2.76 -5.16 6.56
CA GLU A 247 -1.47 -4.51 6.78
C GLU A 247 -1.22 -3.42 5.74
N THR A 248 -0.68 -2.30 6.17
CA THR A 248 -0.25 -1.25 5.23
C THR A 248 0.96 -1.70 4.43
N GLU A 249 1.10 -1.17 3.20
CA GLU A 249 2.28 -1.35 2.34
C GLU A 249 2.52 -2.80 1.91
N ALA A 250 1.47 -3.64 1.94
CA ALA A 250 1.55 -5.05 1.58
C ALA A 250 1.08 -5.30 0.14
N VAL A 251 1.71 -6.26 -0.54
CA VAL A 251 1.29 -6.73 -1.86
C VAL A 251 1.17 -8.25 -1.84
N GLY A 252 0.00 -8.77 -2.24
CA GLY A 252 -0.24 -10.21 -2.33
C GLY A 252 -0.21 -10.92 -0.98
N ASP A 253 -0.58 -10.22 0.09
CA ASP A 253 -0.58 -10.65 1.49
C ASP A 253 -1.68 -11.67 1.84
N ALA A 254 -2.54 -12.03 0.88
CA ALA A 254 -3.29 -13.30 0.89
C ALA A 254 -2.36 -14.51 1.19
N ASP A 255 -1.09 -14.43 0.79
CA ASP A 255 -0.02 -15.28 1.30
C ASP A 255 1.26 -14.44 1.55
N ALA A 256 1.27 -13.69 2.66
CA ALA A 256 2.42 -12.83 3.03
C ALA A 256 3.76 -13.60 3.10
N ILE A 257 3.79 -14.88 3.51
CA ILE A 257 5.02 -15.68 3.51
C ILE A 257 5.61 -15.79 2.09
N ARG A 258 4.79 -16.15 1.10
CA ARG A 258 5.24 -16.27 -0.30
C ARG A 258 5.60 -14.92 -0.90
N SER A 259 4.81 -13.89 -0.61
CA SER A 259 5.01 -12.54 -1.12
C SER A 259 6.30 -11.92 -0.57
N THR A 260 6.55 -12.00 0.74
CA THR A 260 7.82 -11.56 1.34
C THR A 260 9.01 -12.36 0.80
N ALA A 261 8.87 -13.66 0.53
CA ALA A 261 9.95 -14.43 -0.11
C ALA A 261 10.34 -13.89 -1.51
N LEU A 262 9.37 -13.34 -2.25
CA LEU A 262 9.57 -12.75 -3.57
C LEU A 262 10.08 -11.30 -3.49
N GLY A 263 9.57 -10.52 -2.53
CA GLY A 263 10.06 -9.17 -2.26
C GLY A 263 11.52 -9.17 -1.81
N VAL A 264 11.92 -10.10 -0.94
CA VAL A 264 13.35 -10.29 -0.59
C VAL A 264 14.21 -10.60 -1.81
N LYS A 265 13.75 -11.43 -2.75
CA LYS A 265 14.49 -11.67 -4.01
C LYS A 265 14.65 -10.40 -4.84
N ASN A 266 13.66 -9.51 -4.83
CA ASN A 266 13.77 -8.21 -5.48
C ASN A 266 14.72 -7.28 -4.73
N LEU A 267 14.69 -7.24 -3.40
CA LEU A 267 15.66 -6.47 -2.60
C LEU A 267 17.10 -6.94 -2.80
N GLU A 268 17.34 -8.24 -3.01
CA GLU A 268 18.66 -8.76 -3.39
C GLU A 268 19.13 -8.24 -4.76
N ARG A 269 18.21 -7.97 -5.69
CA ARG A 269 18.53 -7.32 -6.97
C ARG A 269 18.75 -5.83 -6.78
N VAL A 270 17.91 -5.16 -5.98
CA VAL A 270 18.05 -3.74 -5.62
C VAL A 270 19.42 -3.45 -5.00
N ALA A 271 19.89 -4.31 -4.10
CA ALA A 271 21.22 -4.17 -3.48
C ALA A 271 22.34 -4.04 -4.52
N LYS A 272 22.24 -4.76 -5.65
CA LYS A 272 23.20 -4.72 -6.76
C LYS A 272 23.04 -3.48 -7.64
N LEU A 273 21.88 -2.82 -7.59
CA LEU A 273 21.59 -1.61 -8.35
C LEU A 273 21.96 -0.33 -7.60
N LEU A 274 22.14 -0.38 -6.27
CA LEU A 274 22.43 0.81 -5.46
C LEU A 274 23.62 1.63 -6.01
N MET A 275 24.80 1.02 -6.16
CA MET A 275 25.99 1.70 -6.68
C MET A 275 25.82 2.24 -8.10
N PRO A 276 25.46 1.43 -9.12
CA PRO A 276 25.34 1.94 -10.48
C PRO A 276 24.24 3.00 -10.63
N ALA A 277 23.20 2.97 -9.78
CA ALA A 277 22.09 3.91 -9.88
C ALA A 277 22.42 5.30 -9.30
N THR A 278 23.23 5.35 -8.24
CA THR A 278 23.46 6.60 -7.46
C THR A 278 24.89 7.13 -7.56
N ALA A 279 25.90 6.27 -7.68
CA ALA A 279 27.31 6.64 -7.55
C ALA A 279 28.04 6.72 -8.89
N TYR A 280 27.45 7.39 -9.88
CA TYR A 280 28.00 7.45 -11.25
C TYR A 280 28.46 8.83 -11.72
N LYS A 281 28.07 9.92 -11.05
CA LYS A 281 28.47 11.29 -11.41
C LYS A 281 29.69 11.72 -10.62
N LEU A 282 30.73 12.18 -11.32
CA LEU A 282 31.94 12.68 -10.69
C LEU A 282 31.66 13.98 -9.93
N GLY A 283 31.98 14.00 -8.64
CA GLY A 283 31.80 15.17 -7.78
C GLY A 283 30.56 15.14 -6.89
N ASP A 284 29.61 14.23 -7.15
CA ASP A 284 28.41 14.08 -6.34
C ASP A 284 28.73 13.38 -4.99
N PRO A 285 28.04 13.75 -3.89
CA PRO A 285 28.14 13.04 -2.63
C PRO A 285 27.37 11.71 -2.67
N TYR A 286 27.61 10.83 -1.68
CA TYR A 286 26.94 9.54 -1.56
C TYR A 286 25.57 9.60 -0.85
N GLU A 287 24.89 10.75 -0.89
CA GLU A 287 23.62 10.97 -0.17
C GLU A 287 22.50 10.05 -0.70
N ASP A 288 22.30 10.01 -2.02
CA ASP A 288 21.32 9.11 -2.66
C ASP A 288 21.65 7.62 -2.36
N LEU A 289 22.94 7.27 -2.30
CA LEU A 289 23.36 5.92 -1.95
C LEU A 289 22.97 5.57 -0.50
N ALA A 290 23.23 6.47 0.44
CA ALA A 290 22.90 6.29 1.85
C ALA A 290 21.37 6.22 2.06
N GLU A 291 20.62 7.08 1.37
CA GLU A 291 19.16 7.11 1.42
C GLU A 291 18.56 5.79 0.90
N LEU A 292 18.88 5.40 -0.35
CA LEU A 292 18.31 4.18 -0.94
C LEU A 292 18.74 2.90 -0.20
N TYR A 293 19.96 2.85 0.35
CA TYR A 293 20.37 1.74 1.21
C TYR A 293 19.49 1.67 2.48
N GLY A 294 19.18 2.82 3.09
CA GLY A 294 18.25 2.92 4.21
C GLY A 294 16.83 2.48 3.85
N ARG A 295 16.30 2.95 2.71
CA ARG A 295 14.97 2.59 2.20
C ARG A 295 14.86 1.10 1.91
N MET A 296 15.90 0.50 1.33
CA MET A 296 15.94 -0.95 1.06
C MET A 296 15.84 -1.78 2.35
N LEU A 297 16.58 -1.40 3.41
CA LEU A 297 16.48 -2.07 4.71
C LEU A 297 15.13 -1.79 5.40
N GLY A 298 14.56 -0.60 5.20
CA GLY A 298 13.21 -0.26 5.66
C GLY A 298 12.16 -1.17 5.02
N GLN A 299 12.21 -1.32 3.69
CA GLN A 299 11.32 -2.21 2.93
C GLN A 299 11.48 -3.67 3.39
N TRP A 300 12.71 -4.15 3.59
CA TRP A 300 12.95 -5.48 4.16
C TRP A 300 12.29 -5.65 5.54
N THR A 301 12.42 -4.66 6.41
CA THR A 301 11.85 -4.69 7.78
C THR A 301 10.32 -4.74 7.72
N LEU A 302 9.73 -3.96 6.82
CA LEU A 302 8.29 -3.89 6.59
C LEU A 302 7.74 -5.24 6.12
N GLU A 303 8.35 -5.86 5.11
CA GLU A 303 7.91 -7.15 4.56
C GLU A 303 8.07 -8.31 5.57
N MET A 304 9.09 -8.28 6.43
CA MET A 304 9.22 -9.22 7.55
C MET A 304 8.14 -8.98 8.61
N GLY A 305 7.75 -7.72 8.80
CA GLY A 305 6.64 -7.31 9.67
C GLY A 305 5.32 -7.96 9.24
N HIS A 306 5.01 -7.96 7.93
CA HIS A 306 3.80 -8.60 7.40
C HIS A 306 3.71 -10.08 7.78
N VAL A 307 4.83 -10.82 7.71
CA VAL A 307 4.88 -12.24 8.12
C VAL A 307 4.71 -12.39 9.63
N ALA A 308 5.27 -11.49 10.44
CA ALA A 308 5.12 -11.54 11.89
C ALA A 308 3.66 -11.39 12.35
N GLN A 309 2.83 -10.67 11.60
CA GLN A 309 1.43 -10.42 11.94
C GLN A 309 0.52 -11.65 11.78
N ILE A 310 0.96 -12.65 11.02
CA ILE A 310 0.28 -13.95 10.93
C ILE A 310 0.20 -14.61 12.32
N VAL A 311 1.23 -14.44 13.16
CA VAL A 311 1.30 -15.07 14.48
C VAL A 311 0.34 -14.38 15.44
N GLY A 312 -0.53 -15.16 16.08
CA GLY A 312 -1.63 -14.65 16.91
C GLY A 312 -2.64 -13.78 16.13
N GLY A 313 -2.67 -13.89 14.80
CA GLY A 313 -3.58 -13.13 13.95
C GLY A 313 -4.98 -13.75 13.84
N PHE A 314 -5.90 -12.99 13.25
CA PHE A 314 -7.27 -13.38 12.94
C PHE A 314 -7.62 -12.99 11.51
N ASP A 315 -8.10 -13.93 10.70
CA ASP A 315 -8.80 -13.59 9.46
C ASP A 315 -10.13 -12.92 9.82
N SER A 316 -10.41 -11.76 9.23
CA SER A 316 -11.62 -11.01 9.49
C SER A 316 -12.46 -10.72 8.24
N GLN A 317 -13.77 -10.67 8.45
CA GLN A 317 -14.75 -10.22 7.47
C GLN A 317 -15.90 -9.56 8.22
N GLN A 318 -16.20 -8.30 7.88
CA GLN A 318 -17.36 -7.61 8.43
C GLN A 318 -18.66 -8.37 8.10
N LYS A 319 -19.50 -8.56 9.12
CA LYS A 319 -20.80 -9.25 9.00
C LYS A 319 -21.88 -8.52 9.80
N ALA A 320 -23.09 -8.49 9.26
CA ALA A 320 -24.31 -8.00 9.88
C ALA A 320 -25.17 -9.15 10.43
N ILE A 321 -26.16 -8.80 11.25
CA ILE A 321 -27.13 -9.74 11.82
C ILE A 321 -27.80 -10.55 10.69
N GLY A 322 -27.90 -11.87 10.88
CA GLY A 322 -28.46 -12.79 9.89
C GLY A 322 -27.43 -13.38 8.91
N GLN A 323 -26.18 -12.91 8.91
CA GLN A 323 -25.07 -13.59 8.20
C GLN A 323 -24.55 -14.78 9.00
N LYS A 324 -24.23 -15.86 8.29
CA LYS A 324 -23.58 -17.04 8.89
C LYS A 324 -22.09 -16.78 9.16
N GLY A 325 -21.58 -17.41 10.20
CA GLY A 325 -20.16 -17.38 10.56
C GLY A 325 -19.83 -16.31 11.61
N ARG A 326 -18.53 -16.15 11.87
CA ARG A 326 -17.99 -15.18 12.82
C ARG A 326 -17.32 -14.04 12.05
N ILE A 327 -17.20 -12.88 12.68
CA ILE A 327 -16.45 -11.74 12.13
C ILE A 327 -14.96 -12.04 12.14
N PHE A 328 -14.44 -12.61 13.23
CA PHE A 328 -13.03 -12.95 13.41
C PHE A 328 -12.85 -14.47 13.52
N THR A 329 -11.87 -15.01 12.80
CA THR A 329 -11.47 -16.42 12.85
C THR A 329 -9.96 -16.50 13.08
N PRO A 330 -9.47 -17.20 14.12
CA PRO A 330 -8.03 -17.31 14.35
C PRO A 330 -7.31 -17.88 13.13
N VAL A 331 -6.15 -17.32 12.80
CA VAL A 331 -5.26 -17.89 11.79
C VAL A 331 -4.85 -19.30 12.22
N GLY A 332 -4.93 -20.27 11.32
CA GLY A 332 -4.66 -21.67 11.65
C GLY A 332 -3.25 -21.93 12.19
N LYS A 333 -3.14 -22.82 13.18
CA LYS A 333 -1.87 -23.16 13.86
C LYS A 333 -0.70 -23.47 12.92
N VAL A 334 -0.93 -24.26 11.87
CA VAL A 334 0.11 -24.62 10.89
C VAL A 334 0.65 -23.38 10.20
N ARG A 335 -0.23 -22.46 9.81
CA ARG A 335 0.16 -21.21 9.13
C ARG A 335 0.98 -20.30 10.04
N GLN A 336 0.62 -20.22 11.33
CA GLN A 336 1.42 -19.47 12.31
C GLN A 336 2.83 -20.10 12.50
N GLN A 337 2.93 -21.43 12.53
CA GLN A 337 4.21 -22.13 12.61
C GLN A 337 5.08 -21.91 11.37
N GLU A 338 4.48 -21.92 10.18
CA GLU A 338 5.17 -21.58 8.92
C GLU A 338 5.72 -20.15 8.95
N ALA A 339 4.96 -19.18 9.47
CA ALA A 339 5.40 -17.80 9.60
C ALA A 339 6.62 -17.67 10.53
N VAL A 340 6.58 -18.31 11.71
CA VAL A 340 7.73 -18.32 12.64
C VAL A 340 8.94 -18.97 12.00
N LYS A 341 8.76 -20.09 11.29
CA LYS A 341 9.85 -20.75 10.56
C LYS A 341 10.44 -19.82 9.50
N PHE A 342 9.61 -19.15 8.71
CA PHE A 342 10.06 -18.21 7.69
C PHE A 342 10.90 -17.08 8.28
N LEU A 343 10.45 -16.47 9.38
CA LEU A 343 11.20 -15.40 10.07
C LEU A 343 12.54 -15.91 10.63
N LEU A 344 12.57 -17.11 11.21
CA LEU A 344 13.82 -17.72 11.67
C LEU A 344 14.82 -17.93 10.52
N ASP A 345 14.34 -18.32 9.34
CA ASP A 345 15.20 -18.63 8.21
C ASP A 345 15.60 -17.39 7.39
N ASN A 346 14.88 -16.26 7.50
CA ASN A 346 15.07 -15.08 6.64
C ASN A 346 15.26 -13.75 7.39
N ALA A 347 14.66 -13.58 8.57
CA ALA A 347 14.78 -12.37 9.37
C ALA A 347 15.96 -12.42 10.34
N PHE A 348 16.16 -13.56 11.01
CA PHE A 348 17.13 -13.69 12.09
C PHE A 348 18.43 -14.38 11.70
N VAL A 349 18.67 -14.54 10.41
CA VAL A 349 19.98 -14.87 9.84
C VAL A 349 20.64 -13.61 9.31
N THR A 350 21.97 -13.56 9.27
CA THR A 350 22.67 -12.39 8.73
C THR A 350 22.39 -12.23 7.23
N PRO A 351 21.77 -11.11 6.77
CA PRO A 351 21.46 -10.91 5.35
C PRO A 351 22.71 -10.50 4.58
N LYS A 352 23.54 -11.49 4.19
CA LYS A 352 24.83 -11.24 3.51
C LYS A 352 24.70 -10.41 2.23
N TRP A 353 23.57 -10.50 1.53
CA TRP A 353 23.28 -9.71 0.33
C TRP A 353 23.16 -8.20 0.60
N ALA A 354 22.86 -7.80 1.84
CA ALA A 354 22.81 -6.40 2.25
C ALA A 354 24.14 -5.89 2.84
N VAL A 355 25.16 -6.75 2.96
CA VAL A 355 26.47 -6.41 3.55
C VAL A 355 27.52 -6.29 2.45
N ASP A 356 27.55 -5.14 1.78
CA ASP A 356 28.54 -4.82 0.74
C ASP A 356 29.58 -3.80 1.26
N ALA A 357 30.81 -4.26 1.49
CA ALA A 357 31.85 -3.40 2.06
C ALA A 357 32.19 -2.15 1.20
N ASP A 358 31.96 -2.17 -0.12
CA ASP A 358 32.19 -1.01 -0.98
C ASP A 358 31.11 0.05 -0.79
N ILE A 359 29.83 -0.35 -0.73
CA ILE A 359 28.73 0.57 -0.39
C ILE A 359 28.92 1.12 1.01
N LEU A 360 29.12 0.24 1.97
CA LEU A 360 29.09 0.57 3.39
C LEU A 360 30.18 1.57 3.78
N ARG A 361 31.40 1.39 3.28
CA ARG A 361 32.52 2.31 3.55
C ARG A 361 32.38 3.68 2.87
N ARG A 362 31.43 3.84 1.96
CA ARG A 362 31.10 5.12 1.30
C ARG A 362 30.04 5.91 2.05
N ILE A 363 29.21 5.24 2.86
CA ILE A 363 28.08 5.86 3.56
C ILE A 363 28.36 6.09 5.06
N GLU A 364 29.11 5.21 5.73
CA GLU A 364 29.44 5.40 7.16
C GLU A 364 30.72 4.66 7.58
N PRO A 365 31.52 5.19 8.54
CA PRO A 365 32.75 4.54 9.02
C PRO A 365 32.47 3.35 9.97
N VAL A 366 31.39 3.44 10.76
CA VAL A 366 30.88 2.41 11.68
C VAL A 366 29.37 2.61 11.78
N GLY A 367 28.58 1.53 11.85
CA GLY A 367 27.12 1.64 12.05
C GLY A 367 26.30 0.51 11.43
N VAL A 368 26.82 -0.11 10.37
CA VAL A 368 26.04 -1.04 9.53
C VAL A 368 25.52 -2.24 10.30
N LEU A 369 26.39 -2.85 11.11
CA LEU A 369 26.00 -3.96 11.96
C LEU A 369 24.91 -3.54 12.94
N SER A 370 24.96 -2.30 13.44
CA SER A 370 23.90 -1.75 14.28
C SER A 370 22.61 -1.56 13.49
N ARG A 371 22.67 -1.08 12.25
CA ARG A 371 21.49 -0.87 11.39
C ARG A 371 20.77 -2.17 11.06
N ILE A 372 21.52 -3.19 10.65
CA ILE A 372 20.97 -4.53 10.37
C ILE A 372 20.41 -5.14 11.66
N ARG A 373 21.16 -5.08 12.77
CA ARG A 373 20.68 -5.56 14.07
C ARG A 373 19.41 -4.84 14.51
N ASN A 374 19.31 -3.52 14.31
CA ASN A 374 18.12 -2.74 14.64
C ASN A 374 16.92 -3.18 13.80
N ALA A 375 17.09 -3.40 12.50
CA ALA A 375 16.04 -3.95 11.63
C ALA A 375 15.56 -5.33 12.13
N GLN A 376 16.49 -6.25 12.43
CA GLN A 376 16.17 -7.56 13.01
C GLN A 376 15.47 -7.46 14.37
N THR A 377 15.90 -6.50 15.20
CA THR A 377 15.32 -6.25 16.53
C THR A 377 13.91 -5.70 16.41
N THR A 378 13.62 -4.84 15.42
CA THR A 378 12.25 -4.38 15.12
C THR A 378 11.33 -5.56 14.78
N VAL A 379 11.79 -6.49 13.93
CA VAL A 379 11.03 -7.71 13.61
C VAL A 379 10.83 -8.59 14.85
N MET A 380 11.86 -8.77 15.68
CA MET A 380 11.77 -9.55 16.93
C MET A 380 10.80 -8.92 17.93
N ASN A 381 10.88 -7.60 18.14
CA ASN A 381 10.02 -6.86 19.04
C ASN A 381 8.57 -6.87 18.56
N SER A 382 8.36 -6.77 17.24
CA SER A 382 7.05 -7.04 16.66
C SER A 382 6.64 -8.45 17.06
N LEU A 383 7.42 -9.50 16.69
CA LEU A 383 7.15 -10.93 16.91
C LEU A 383 6.78 -11.29 18.36
N LEU A 384 7.42 -10.64 19.33
CA LEU A 384 7.26 -10.91 20.77
C LEU A 384 6.47 -9.83 21.52
N SER A 385 5.65 -9.04 20.83
CA SER A 385 4.88 -7.95 21.44
C SER A 385 3.80 -8.44 22.41
N SER A 386 3.55 -7.65 23.47
CA SER A 386 2.53 -7.96 24.49
C SER A 386 1.12 -8.17 23.92
N PRO A 387 0.62 -7.35 22.97
CA PRO A 387 -0.70 -7.59 22.37
C PRO A 387 -0.79 -8.95 21.66
N ARG A 388 0.28 -9.42 21.03
CA ARG A 388 0.29 -10.74 20.40
C ARG A 388 0.20 -11.86 21.43
N PHE A 389 0.96 -11.76 22.53
CA PHE A 389 0.88 -12.74 23.61
C PHE A 389 -0.52 -12.80 24.23
N ALA A 390 -1.18 -11.64 24.40
CA ALA A 390 -2.56 -11.61 24.85
C ALA A 390 -3.50 -12.36 23.89
N ARG A 391 -3.35 -12.15 22.57
CA ARG A 391 -4.15 -12.89 21.56
C ARG A 391 -3.87 -14.39 21.57
N LEU A 392 -2.62 -14.82 21.68
CA LEU A 392 -2.26 -16.25 21.73
C LEU A 392 -2.83 -16.94 22.97
N ILE A 393 -2.80 -16.27 24.13
CA ILE A 393 -3.38 -16.78 25.38
C ILE A 393 -4.91 -16.89 25.27
N GLU A 394 -5.57 -15.87 24.70
CA GLU A 394 -7.02 -15.88 24.47
C GLU A 394 -7.41 -17.01 23.50
N GLN A 395 -6.67 -17.17 22.39
CA GLN A 395 -6.88 -18.26 21.44
C GLN A 395 -6.68 -19.64 22.10
N GLU A 396 -5.66 -19.81 22.94
CA GLU A 396 -5.43 -21.05 23.69
C GLU A 396 -6.59 -21.36 24.64
N ALA A 397 -7.09 -20.35 25.35
CA ALA A 397 -8.22 -20.50 26.28
C ALA A 397 -9.54 -20.87 25.57
N LEU A 398 -9.80 -20.30 24.38
CA LEU A 398 -11.06 -20.49 23.66
C LEU A 398 -11.06 -21.66 22.66
N ASP A 399 -9.94 -21.89 21.96
CA ASP A 399 -9.83 -22.89 20.89
C ASP A 399 -9.06 -24.16 21.29
N GLY A 400 -8.42 -24.15 22.46
CA GLY A 400 -7.77 -25.31 23.07
C GLY A 400 -6.64 -25.88 22.20
N PRO A 401 -6.56 -27.22 22.00
CA PRO A 401 -5.44 -27.85 21.28
C PRO A 401 -5.26 -27.40 19.82
N ARG A 402 -6.26 -26.75 19.22
CA ARG A 402 -6.20 -26.23 17.84
C ARG A 402 -5.43 -24.91 17.76
N ALA A 403 -5.25 -24.20 18.87
CA ALA A 403 -4.52 -22.94 18.91
C ALA A 403 -3.00 -23.16 18.83
N TYR A 404 -2.32 -22.17 18.24
CA TYR A 404 -0.87 -22.02 18.41
C TYR A 404 -0.62 -21.29 19.73
N THR A 405 0.19 -21.87 20.62
CA THR A 405 0.33 -21.32 21.98
C THR A 405 1.51 -20.37 22.12
N ALA A 406 1.44 -19.50 23.11
CA ALA A 406 2.55 -18.64 23.50
C ALA A 406 3.83 -19.45 23.82
N SER A 407 3.67 -20.61 24.47
CA SER A 407 4.79 -21.51 24.77
C SER A 407 5.40 -22.13 23.51
N GLU A 408 4.59 -22.51 22.52
CA GLU A 408 5.08 -23.03 21.24
C GLU A 408 5.85 -21.97 20.45
N LEU A 409 5.39 -20.72 20.44
CA LEU A 409 6.11 -19.58 19.86
C LEU A 409 7.48 -19.41 20.51
N LEU A 410 7.52 -19.23 21.83
CA LEU A 410 8.77 -19.03 22.58
C LEU A 410 9.74 -20.20 22.40
N ALA A 411 9.24 -21.44 22.43
CA ALA A 411 10.07 -22.62 22.20
C ALA A 411 10.65 -22.67 20.79
N SER A 412 9.87 -22.26 19.78
CA SER A 412 10.31 -22.22 18.38
C SER A 412 11.37 -21.14 18.16
N VAL A 413 11.12 -19.92 18.66
CA VAL A 413 12.08 -18.81 18.59
C VAL A 413 13.38 -19.15 19.31
N ARG A 414 13.31 -19.67 20.54
CA ARG A 414 14.49 -20.08 21.33
C ARG A 414 15.34 -21.13 20.60
N ARG A 415 14.72 -22.13 19.98
CA ARG A 415 15.45 -23.18 19.23
C ARG A 415 16.00 -22.69 17.90
N GLY A 416 15.34 -21.69 17.29
CA GLY A 416 15.69 -21.21 15.96
C GLY A 416 16.78 -20.15 15.94
N LEU A 417 16.77 -19.23 16.90
CA LEU A 417 17.59 -18.02 16.89
C LEU A 417 19.10 -18.32 16.89
N TRP A 418 19.51 -19.41 17.52
CA TRP A 418 20.92 -19.76 17.71
C TRP A 418 21.35 -20.94 16.85
N LYS A 419 20.64 -21.27 15.77
CA LYS A 419 21.00 -22.41 14.90
C LYS A 419 22.36 -22.28 14.22
N GLU A 420 22.89 -21.08 14.13
CA GLU A 420 24.19 -20.77 13.54
C GLU A 420 25.36 -20.79 14.54
N LEU A 421 25.06 -20.98 15.85
CA LEU A 421 26.04 -21.22 16.93
C LEU A 421 26.02 -22.69 17.35
#